data_AF-A0AAE1RDE9-F1
#
_entry.id   AF-A0AAE1RDE9-F1
#
_cell.length_a   1.000
_cell.length_b   1.000
_cell.length_c   1.000
_cell.angle_alpha   90.00
_cell.angle_beta   90.00
_cell.angle_gamma   90.00
#
_symmetry.space_group_name_H-M   'P 1'
#
loop_
_entity.id
_entity.type
_entity.pdbx_description
1 polymer ?
#
loop_
_entity_poly.entity_id
_entity_poly.type
_entity_poly.pdbx_seq_one_letter_code
_entity_poly.pdbx_strand_id
1 'polypeptide(L)'
;MHTLASFSSKAKDNPSKWARAGVSVTISQAKGVTQSLLKLRKHNSLKGRGRIAVLDCAECLQDALDNLHNSLGVLRKLSSQTFNDQMGDVTTWLSSALTDEDTCLDVLEDKRRKQVKLLLNRVTNVSYMTSNALALVNKLATAGPQCLENSYSKT
;
A
#
# COMPACT_ATOMS: atom_id res chain seq x y z
N MET A 1 -15.09 3.68 -0.03
CA MET A 1 -13.77 3.80 -0.70
C MET A 1 -13.08 5.01 -0.09
N HIS A 2 -12.02 4.82 0.71
CA HIS A 2 -11.29 5.95 1.28
C HIS A 2 -10.32 6.48 0.22
N THR A 3 -10.42 7.76 -0.11
CA THR A 3 -9.52 8.46 -1.01
C THR A 3 -8.71 9.50 -0.23
N LEU A 4 -7.58 9.90 -0.78
CA LEU A 4 -6.72 10.94 -0.21
C LEU A 4 -7.45 12.28 0.02
N ALA A 5 -8.42 12.62 -0.84
CA ALA A 5 -9.17 13.88 -0.75
C ALA A 5 -9.84 14.08 0.62
N SER A 6 -10.31 12.99 1.25
CA SER A 6 -10.94 13.03 2.58
C SER A 6 -10.01 13.47 3.71
N PHE A 7 -8.68 13.46 3.48
CA PHE A 7 -7.68 13.87 4.46
C PHE A 7 -7.24 15.33 4.31
N SER A 8 -7.64 16.03 3.25
CA SER A 8 -7.18 17.37 2.90
C SER A 8 -7.28 18.39 4.05
N SER A 9 -8.43 18.46 4.72
CA SER A 9 -8.67 19.39 5.84
C SER A 9 -7.79 19.11 7.06
N LYS A 10 -7.49 17.82 7.32
CA LYS A 10 -6.68 17.37 8.45
C LYS A 10 -5.18 17.46 8.16
N ALA A 11 -4.79 17.10 6.94
CA ALA A 11 -3.41 17.03 6.49
C ALA A 11 -2.84 18.43 6.22
N LYS A 12 -3.62 19.32 5.59
CA LYS A 12 -3.19 20.66 5.17
C LYS A 12 -1.85 20.58 4.42
N ASP A 13 -0.85 21.29 4.91
CA ASP A 13 0.53 21.35 4.42
C ASP A 13 1.48 20.34 5.09
N ASN A 14 1.00 19.52 6.04
CA ASN A 14 1.84 18.62 6.83
C ASN A 14 2.19 17.33 6.04
N PRO A 15 3.47 17.13 5.62
CA PRO A 15 3.86 15.97 4.82
C PRO A 15 3.69 14.65 5.56
N SER A 16 3.93 14.63 6.88
CA SER A 16 3.78 13.43 7.71
C SER A 16 2.31 12.95 7.75
N LYS A 17 1.34 13.87 7.81
CA LYS A 17 -0.08 13.52 7.72
C LYS A 17 -0.44 12.96 6.35
N TRP A 18 0.09 13.53 5.27
CA TRP A 18 -0.13 13.02 3.91
C TRP A 18 0.48 11.63 3.69
N ALA A 19 1.72 11.39 4.13
CA ALA A 19 2.36 10.07 4.04
C ALA A 19 1.54 9.00 4.78
N ARG A 20 1.12 9.27 6.03
CA ARG A 20 0.25 8.37 6.80
C ARG A 20 -1.08 8.10 6.11
N ALA A 21 -1.71 9.15 5.56
CA ALA A 21 -2.97 9.02 4.84
C ALA A 21 -2.81 8.16 3.58
N GLY A 22 -1.75 8.37 2.80
CA GLY A 22 -1.39 7.58 1.62
C GLY A 22 -1.32 6.10 1.95
N VAL A 23 -0.43 5.72 2.87
CA VAL A 23 -0.25 4.32 3.27
C VAL A 23 -1.55 3.72 3.84
N SER A 24 -2.30 4.46 4.67
CA SER A 24 -3.57 3.97 5.23
C SER A 24 -4.65 3.72 4.16
N VAL A 25 -4.72 4.58 3.15
CA VAL A 25 -5.65 4.43 2.04
C VAL A 25 -5.24 3.23 1.17
N THR A 26 -3.96 3.05 0.91
CA THR A 26 -3.41 1.88 0.20
C THR A 26 -3.72 0.57 0.91
N ILE A 27 -3.47 0.47 2.23
CA ILE A 27 -3.83 -0.71 3.05
C ILE A 27 -5.31 -1.08 2.87
N SER A 28 -6.19 -0.08 2.90
CA SER A 28 -7.63 -0.32 2.79
C SER A 28 -8.01 -0.93 1.44
N GLN A 29 -7.35 -0.51 0.36
CA GLN A 29 -7.59 -1.06 -0.98
C GLN A 29 -6.96 -2.44 -1.14
N ALA A 30 -5.68 -2.59 -0.80
CA ALA A 30 -4.96 -3.86 -0.83
C ALA A 30 -5.74 -4.95 -0.10
N LYS A 31 -6.19 -4.65 1.13
CA LYS A 31 -7.02 -5.57 1.93
C LYS A 31 -8.32 -5.97 1.23
N GLY A 32 -9.00 -5.02 0.57
CA GLY A 32 -10.21 -5.30 -0.20
C GLY A 32 -9.96 -6.22 -1.40
N VAL A 33 -8.82 -6.06 -2.07
CA VAL A 33 -8.40 -6.91 -3.20
C VAL A 33 -8.01 -8.31 -2.70
N THR A 34 -7.18 -8.42 -1.67
CA THR A 34 -6.80 -9.70 -1.04
C THR A 34 -8.04 -10.48 -0.60
N GLN A 35 -9.00 -9.84 0.04
CA GLN A 35 -10.27 -10.48 0.41
C GLN A 35 -11.08 -10.94 -0.81
N SER A 36 -11.04 -10.20 -1.91
CA SER A 36 -11.72 -10.58 -3.16
C SER A 36 -11.09 -11.84 -3.78
N LEU A 37 -9.75 -11.93 -3.78
CA LEU A 37 -9.01 -13.11 -4.24
C LEU A 37 -9.33 -14.34 -3.36
N LEU A 38 -9.27 -14.17 -2.04
CA LEU A 38 -9.58 -15.25 -1.09
C LEU A 38 -11.04 -15.72 -1.17
N LYS A 39 -11.98 -14.84 -1.56
CA LYS A 39 -13.37 -15.23 -1.85
C LYS A 39 -13.47 -16.00 -3.16
N LEU A 40 -12.82 -15.54 -4.23
CA LEU A 40 -12.80 -16.24 -5.52
C LEU A 40 -12.22 -17.65 -5.40
N ARG A 41 -11.22 -17.84 -4.52
CA ARG A 41 -10.70 -19.16 -4.15
C ARG A 41 -11.78 -20.12 -3.64
N LYS A 42 -12.76 -19.62 -2.87
CA LYS A 42 -13.84 -20.45 -2.28
C LYS A 42 -14.90 -20.84 -3.30
N HIS A 43 -14.97 -20.17 -4.45
CA HIS A 43 -15.89 -20.53 -5.52
C HIS A 43 -15.28 -21.62 -6.41
N ASN A 44 -16.07 -22.67 -6.69
CA ASN A 44 -15.70 -23.77 -7.60
C ASN A 44 -15.51 -23.35 -9.08
N SER A 45 -15.63 -22.06 -9.39
CA SER A 45 -15.44 -21.50 -10.74
C SER A 45 -13.97 -21.49 -11.19
N LEU A 46 -13.02 -21.53 -10.24
CA LEU A 46 -11.59 -21.62 -10.53
C LEU A 46 -11.08 -23.05 -10.29
N LYS A 47 -10.45 -23.65 -11.30
CA LYS A 47 -9.87 -24.99 -11.24
C LYS A 47 -8.46 -25.01 -11.81
N GLY A 48 -7.64 -25.95 -11.34
CA GLY A 48 -6.27 -26.16 -11.80
C GLY A 48 -5.41 -24.90 -11.70
N ARG A 49 -4.66 -24.61 -12.77
CA ARG A 49 -3.70 -23.49 -12.86
C ARG A 49 -4.28 -22.11 -12.52
N GLY A 50 -5.57 -21.87 -12.75
CA GLY A 50 -6.19 -20.58 -12.40
C GLY A 50 -6.45 -20.42 -10.90
N ARG A 51 -6.62 -21.52 -10.16
CA ARG A 51 -6.76 -21.49 -8.70
C ARG A 51 -5.42 -21.25 -8.02
N ILE A 52 -4.36 -21.88 -8.54
CA ILE A 52 -2.98 -21.73 -8.06
C ILE A 52 -2.53 -20.27 -8.21
N ALA A 53 -2.67 -19.69 -9.41
CA ALA A 53 -2.31 -18.29 -9.63
C ALA A 53 -3.04 -17.29 -8.69
N VAL A 54 -4.29 -17.56 -8.34
CA VAL A 54 -5.05 -16.73 -7.39
C VAL A 54 -4.56 -16.92 -5.94
N LEU A 55 -4.04 -18.10 -5.59
CA LEU A 55 -3.40 -18.35 -4.30
C LEU A 55 -2.08 -17.60 -4.21
N ASP A 56 -1.20 -17.81 -5.18
CA ASP A 56 0.13 -17.19 -5.24
C ASP A 56 0.00 -15.65 -5.20
N CYS A 57 -0.89 -15.07 -6.01
CA CYS A 57 -1.14 -13.62 -5.95
C CYS A 57 -1.71 -13.18 -4.57
N ALA A 58 -2.57 -13.99 -3.94
CA ALA A 58 -3.10 -13.63 -2.63
C ALA A 58 -2.01 -13.66 -1.54
N GLU A 59 -1.01 -14.52 -1.67
CA GLU A 59 0.17 -14.57 -0.80
C GLU A 59 1.03 -13.32 -1.01
N CYS A 60 1.38 -12.96 -2.24
CA CYS A 60 2.10 -11.72 -2.52
C CYS A 60 1.37 -10.48 -1.95
N LEU A 61 0.04 -10.39 -2.10
CA LEU A 61 -0.70 -9.26 -1.52
C LEU A 61 -0.82 -9.29 0.01
N GLN A 62 -0.60 -10.44 0.66
CA GLN A 62 -0.48 -10.50 2.12
C GLN A 62 0.88 -9.95 2.55
N ASP A 63 1.96 -10.30 1.85
CA ASP A 63 3.30 -9.76 2.10
C ASP A 63 3.33 -8.23 1.87
N ALA A 64 2.69 -7.76 0.78
CA ALA A 64 2.50 -6.33 0.52
C ALA A 64 1.75 -5.64 1.67
N LEU A 65 0.70 -6.27 2.21
CA LEU A 65 -0.05 -5.73 3.35
C LEU A 65 0.79 -5.63 4.62
N ASP A 66 1.64 -6.62 4.90
CA ASP A 66 2.53 -6.61 6.05
C ASP A 66 3.57 -5.49 5.92
N ASN A 67 4.16 -5.34 4.74
CA ASN A 67 5.06 -4.24 4.40
C ASN A 67 4.39 -2.85 4.56
N LEU A 68 3.15 -2.70 4.08
CA LEU A 68 2.35 -1.50 4.26
C LEU A 68 2.02 -1.22 5.74
N HIS A 69 1.73 -2.27 6.51
CA HIS A 69 1.45 -2.14 7.94
C HIS A 69 2.69 -1.75 8.75
N ASN A 70 3.85 -2.32 8.45
CA ASN A 70 5.14 -1.93 9.02
C ASN A 70 5.43 -0.46 8.74
N SER A 71 5.27 -0.05 7.46
CA SER A 71 5.40 1.34 7.02
C SER A 71 4.52 2.29 7.82
N LEU A 72 3.23 1.98 7.96
CA LEU A 72 2.30 2.82 8.73
C LEU A 72 2.63 2.83 10.23
N GLY A 73 3.14 1.72 10.77
CA GLY A 73 3.59 1.61 12.15
C GLY A 73 4.71 2.59 12.47
N VAL A 74 5.74 2.65 11.62
CA VAL A 74 6.86 3.58 11.75
C VAL A 74 6.41 5.03 11.52
N LEU A 75 5.61 5.30 10.47
CA LEU A 75 5.12 6.65 10.18
C LEU A 75 4.28 7.26 11.34
N ARG A 76 3.66 6.43 12.18
CA ARG A 76 2.91 6.86 13.38
C ARG A 76 3.80 7.22 14.57
N LYS A 77 5.05 6.77 14.56
CA LYS A 77 6.01 6.90 15.67
C LYS A 77 7.30 7.60 15.24
N LEU A 78 7.21 8.47 14.22
CA LEU A 78 8.37 9.22 13.73
C LEU A 78 8.96 10.06 14.86
N SER A 79 10.28 10.05 14.92
CA SER A 79 11.09 10.75 15.89
C SER A 79 12.13 11.58 15.15
N SER A 80 12.38 12.81 15.59
CA SER A 80 13.45 13.64 15.02
C SER A 80 14.83 13.00 15.15
N GLN A 81 15.07 12.24 16.24
CA GLN A 81 16.37 11.62 16.51
C GLN A 81 16.69 10.46 15.57
N THR A 82 15.70 9.67 15.17
CA THR A 82 15.88 8.46 14.33
C THR A 82 15.21 8.61 12.97
N PHE A 83 14.93 9.85 12.54
CA PHE A 83 14.08 10.12 11.38
C PHE A 83 14.61 9.48 10.09
N ASN A 84 15.90 9.62 9.82
CA ASN A 84 16.49 9.12 8.56
C ASN A 84 16.40 7.60 8.46
N ASP A 85 16.73 6.87 9.53
CA ASP A 85 16.64 5.41 9.57
C ASP A 85 15.18 4.97 9.40
N GLN A 86 14.25 5.59 10.13
CA GLN A 86 12.82 5.32 10.03
C GLN A 86 12.28 5.57 8.61
N MET A 87 12.71 6.64 7.94
CA MET A 87 12.31 6.92 6.56
C MET A 87 12.94 5.93 5.57
N GLY A 88 14.16 5.44 5.84
CA GLY A 88 14.80 4.37 5.08
C GLY A 88 14.03 3.06 5.16
N ASP A 89 13.61 2.66 6.36
CA ASP A 89 12.78 1.47 6.58
C ASP A 89 11.45 1.56 5.83
N VAL A 90 10.74 2.69 5.97
CA VAL A 90 9.44 2.92 5.29
C VAL A 90 9.61 2.87 3.77
N THR A 91 10.67 3.47 3.23
CA THR A 91 10.95 3.46 1.79
C THR A 91 11.22 2.04 1.28
N THR A 92 11.97 1.26 2.06
CA THR A 92 12.28 -0.14 1.76
C THR A 92 11.01 -0.96 1.71
N TRP A 93 10.18 -0.92 2.76
CA TRP A 93 8.94 -1.70 2.79
C TRP A 93 7.94 -1.29 1.71
N LEU A 94 7.80 -0.01 1.40
CA LEU A 94 6.92 0.41 0.30
C LEU A 94 7.44 -0.05 -1.08
N SER A 95 8.75 -0.12 -1.27
CA SER A 95 9.35 -0.67 -2.49
C SER A 95 9.18 -2.20 -2.58
N SER A 96 9.28 -2.89 -1.44
CA SER A 96 8.96 -4.32 -1.35
C SER A 96 7.49 -4.59 -1.67
N ALA A 97 6.56 -3.81 -1.11
CA ALA A 97 5.13 -3.95 -1.42
C ALA A 97 4.82 -3.78 -2.92
N LEU A 98 5.50 -2.85 -3.62
CA LEU A 98 5.38 -2.73 -5.07
C LEU A 98 5.89 -3.98 -5.80
N THR A 99 7.03 -4.53 -5.37
CA THR A 99 7.58 -5.77 -5.94
C THR A 99 6.62 -6.95 -5.76
N ASP A 100 5.99 -7.06 -4.60
CA ASP A 100 5.01 -8.10 -4.31
C ASP A 100 3.75 -7.94 -5.18
N GLU A 101 3.27 -6.70 -5.34
CA GLU A 101 2.12 -6.38 -6.18
C GLU A 101 2.40 -6.68 -7.68
N ASP A 102 3.58 -6.33 -8.17
CA ASP A 102 4.03 -6.63 -9.54
C ASP A 102 4.17 -8.15 -9.75
N THR A 103 4.70 -8.88 -8.77
CA THR A 103 4.77 -10.35 -8.82
C THR A 103 3.38 -10.97 -8.91
N CYS A 104 2.39 -10.46 -8.15
CA CYS A 104 1.00 -10.91 -8.29
C CYS A 104 0.46 -10.66 -9.72
N LEU A 105 0.75 -9.50 -10.32
CA LEU A 105 0.29 -9.16 -11.66
C LEU A 105 0.83 -10.16 -12.69
N ASP A 106 2.14 -10.44 -12.66
CA ASP A 106 2.79 -11.40 -13.56
C ASP A 106 2.14 -12.79 -13.50
N VAL A 107 1.87 -13.28 -12.28
CA VAL A 107 1.23 -14.59 -12.07
C VAL A 107 -0.20 -14.64 -12.63
N LEU A 108 -0.94 -13.52 -12.58
CA LEU A 108 -2.29 -13.41 -13.10
C LEU A 108 -2.35 -13.19 -14.63
N GLU A 109 -1.39 -12.46 -15.22
CA GLU A 109 -1.33 -12.17 -16.66
C GLU A 109 -1.27 -13.44 -17.52
N ASP A 110 -0.58 -14.46 -17.02
CA ASP A 110 -0.51 -15.79 -17.63
C ASP A 110 -1.86 -16.52 -17.73
N LYS A 111 -2.95 -15.95 -17.18
CA LYS A 111 -4.25 -16.60 -17.01
C LYS A 111 -5.39 -15.74 -17.58
N ARG A 112 -5.48 -15.65 -18.92
CA ARG A 112 -6.45 -14.84 -19.71
C ARG A 112 -7.95 -15.22 -19.57
N ARG A 113 -8.51 -15.30 -18.36
CA ARG A 113 -9.97 -15.46 -18.11
C ARG A 113 -10.61 -14.11 -17.74
N LYS A 114 -11.87 -13.86 -18.13
CA LYS A 114 -12.58 -12.58 -17.83
C LYS A 114 -12.57 -12.19 -16.35
N GLN A 115 -12.74 -13.16 -15.44
CA GLN A 115 -12.72 -12.92 -13.98
C GLN A 115 -11.33 -12.50 -13.48
N VAL A 116 -10.26 -13.01 -14.10
CA VAL A 116 -8.87 -12.64 -13.79
C VAL A 116 -8.56 -11.22 -14.26
N LYS A 117 -9.12 -10.78 -15.39
CA LYS A 117 -8.95 -9.40 -15.88
C LYS A 117 -9.43 -8.34 -14.90
N LEU A 118 -10.56 -8.58 -14.21
CA LEU A 118 -11.05 -7.66 -13.18
C LEU A 118 -10.12 -7.61 -11.96
N LEU A 119 -9.53 -8.75 -11.59
CA LEU A 119 -8.54 -8.81 -10.52
C LEU A 119 -7.28 -8.06 -10.89
N LEU A 120 -6.76 -8.28 -12.09
CA LEU A 120 -5.59 -7.59 -12.61
C LEU A 120 -5.74 -6.07 -12.50
N ASN A 121 -6.84 -5.52 -13.02
CA ASN A 121 -7.11 -4.08 -12.89
C ASN A 121 -7.16 -3.60 -11.42
N ARG A 122 -7.67 -4.42 -10.51
CA ARG A 122 -7.73 -4.07 -9.08
C ARG A 122 -6.35 -4.08 -8.44
N VAL A 123 -5.52 -5.05 -8.77
CA VAL A 123 -4.13 -5.13 -8.28
C VAL A 123 -3.31 -3.98 -8.85
N THR A 124 -3.41 -3.69 -10.14
CA THR A 124 -2.75 -2.53 -10.77
C THR A 124 -3.14 -1.21 -10.09
N ASN A 125 -4.42 -1.06 -9.72
CA ASN A 125 -4.84 0.11 -8.95
C ASN A 125 -4.20 0.18 -7.55
N VAL A 126 -3.98 -0.96 -6.90
CA VAL A 126 -3.23 -0.99 -5.63
C VAL A 126 -1.78 -0.55 -5.87
N SER A 127 -1.10 -1.06 -6.90
CA SER A 127 0.27 -0.63 -7.28
C SER A 127 0.37 0.87 -7.50
N TYR A 128 -0.59 1.48 -8.21
CA TYR A 128 -0.61 2.94 -8.36
C TYR A 128 -0.79 3.67 -7.02
N MET A 129 -1.57 3.12 -6.10
CA MET A 129 -1.78 3.72 -4.78
C MET A 129 -0.56 3.54 -3.87
N THR A 130 0.15 2.41 -3.96
CA THR A 130 1.43 2.18 -3.29
C THR A 130 2.50 3.14 -3.82
N SER A 131 2.59 3.32 -5.14
CA SER A 131 3.48 4.29 -5.78
C SER A 131 3.19 5.73 -5.34
N ASN A 132 1.91 6.12 -5.30
CA ASN A 132 1.51 7.43 -4.77
C ASN A 132 1.87 7.59 -3.28
N ALA A 133 1.71 6.55 -2.46
CA ALA A 133 2.09 6.58 -1.07
C ALA A 133 3.62 6.73 -0.90
N LEU A 134 4.41 6.04 -1.71
CA LEU A 134 5.86 6.16 -1.76
C LEU A 134 6.29 7.59 -2.14
N ALA A 135 5.63 8.22 -3.12
CA ALA A 135 5.90 9.61 -3.48
C ALA A 135 5.64 10.58 -2.30
N LEU A 136 4.58 10.35 -1.53
CA LEU A 136 4.27 11.16 -0.33
C LEU A 136 5.30 10.92 0.79
N VAL A 137 5.78 9.69 0.97
CA VAL A 137 6.87 9.33 1.89
C VAL A 137 8.17 9.99 1.47
N ASN A 138 8.53 9.97 0.19
CA ASN A 138 9.71 10.65 -0.32
C ASN A 138 9.64 12.16 -0.08
N LYS A 139 8.46 12.77 -0.29
CA LYS A 139 8.25 14.19 0.02
C LYS A 139 8.42 14.48 1.52
N LEU A 140 7.97 13.59 2.39
CA LEU A 140 8.21 13.68 3.83
C LEU A 140 9.71 13.57 4.16
N ALA A 141 10.43 12.62 3.54
CA ALA A 141 11.87 12.47 3.74
C ALA A 141 12.63 13.74 3.35
N THR A 142 12.30 14.35 2.22
CA THR A 142 12.87 15.64 1.80
C THR A 142 12.51 16.79 2.73
N ALA A 143 11.30 16.80 3.28
CA ALA A 143 10.85 17.84 4.21
C ALA A 143 11.57 17.78 5.57
N GLY A 144 12.16 16.63 5.92
CA GLY A 144 12.97 16.45 7.12
C GLY A 144 12.17 16.42 8.44
N PRO A 145 12.86 16.17 9.57
CA PRO A 145 12.24 16.03 10.88
C PRO A 145 11.55 17.30 11.38
N GLN A 146 11.93 18.50 10.89
CA GLN A 146 11.30 19.77 11.25
C GLN A 146 9.78 19.81 10.98
N CYS A 147 9.27 19.00 10.04
CA CYS A 147 7.83 18.95 9.75
C CYS A 147 7.01 18.26 10.87
N LEU A 148 7.69 17.59 11.82
CA LEU A 148 7.06 16.94 12.97
C LEU A 148 6.69 17.97 14.06
N GLU A 149 7.49 19.02 14.22
CA GLU A 149 7.39 20.02 15.30
C GLU A 149 6.21 20.99 15.13
N ASN A 150 5.87 21.34 13.89
CA ASN A 150 4.71 22.21 13.55
C ASN A 150 3.34 21.62 13.91
N SER A 151 3.30 20.41 14.47
CA SER A 151 2.08 19.74 14.94
C SER A 151 1.65 20.19 16.35
N TYR A 152 2.53 20.85 17.12
CA TYR A 152 2.30 21.19 18.53
C TYR A 152 2.04 22.69 18.81
N SER A 153 2.32 23.60 17.87
CA SER A 153 2.22 25.06 18.11
C SER A 153 0.93 25.73 17.62
N LYS A 154 -0.17 25.00 17.47
CA LYS A 154 -1.51 25.61 17.21
C LYS A 154 -2.54 25.09 18.22
N THR A 155 -2.44 25.62 19.43
CA THR A 155 -3.54 25.77 20.40
C THR A 155 -3.49 27.19 20.89
#